data_AF-A0A833U7E1-F1
#
_entry.id   AF-A0A833U7E1-F1
#
_cell.length_a   1.000
_cell.length_b   1.000
_cell.length_c   1.000
_cell.angle_alpha   90.00
_cell.angle_beta   90.00
_cell.angle_gamma   90.00
#
_symmetry.space_group_name_H-M   'P 1'
#
loop_
_entity.id
_entity.type
_entity.pdbx_description
1 polymer ?
#
loop_
_entity_poly.entity_id
_entity_poly.type
_entity_poly.pdbx_seq_one_letter_code
_entity_poly.pdbx_strand_id
1 'polypeptide(L)'
;TDAEKEQIKALIVHLMLSSTPKIQSQLSEALALIGKHDFPKLWPALLPELVANLQKAAQASDYSSINGILGTANSIFKKFRYQYKTNDLLLDLKYCLDNFAAPLLEIFLKTGALVDAAANSGAPASTLKPLFESQKLCCRIFYSLNFQELPEFFEDHMKEWMTEFKKYLTINYPVLESSGVDGLALVDELRAVVCENINLYMEKNEEEFQGYLNDFALAIWSLLGNVTQSSSRDQLAMVAIKFLTTVSLITLSVHHTLFAGEGVIPQICQGIVIPNVRLREDDEELFEMNYIEFIRRDMEGSDLDTRRRISCELLKGIATNYKQQVTDIVSSQIQHLLTSFAANPAANWKDKDCAIYLVVSLTTKRAGGASVSTDLVDVQSFFASVVVPELKSQDVNVFPMLKAGALKFFTMFRNQISKEVAFQFFPDLVRFLGAESNVVHSYAASCIEKLLL
;
A
#
# COMPACT_ATOMS: atom_id res chain seq x y z
N THR A 1 10.19 18.40 -38.58
CA THR A 1 10.79 19.76 -38.56
C THR A 1 10.28 20.53 -37.35
N ASP A 2 10.91 21.63 -36.92
CA ASP A 2 10.40 22.40 -35.77
C ASP A 2 9.01 23.02 -36.05
N ALA A 3 8.71 23.33 -37.31
CA ALA A 3 7.37 23.76 -37.73
C ALA A 3 6.30 22.67 -37.53
N GLU A 4 6.60 21.40 -37.82
CA GLU A 4 5.68 20.28 -37.55
C GLU A 4 5.46 20.08 -36.05
N LYS A 5 6.50 20.25 -35.22
CA LYS A 5 6.37 20.16 -33.76
C LYS A 5 5.43 21.22 -33.22
N GLU A 6 5.59 22.48 -33.63
CA GLU A 6 4.71 23.56 -33.20
C GLU A 6 3.25 23.37 -33.69
N GLN A 7 3.07 22.84 -34.90
CA GLN A 7 1.73 22.50 -35.40
C GLN A 7 1.08 21.37 -34.59
N ILE A 8 1.84 20.33 -34.23
CA ILE A 8 1.34 19.24 -33.38
C ILE A 8 0.98 19.77 -31.99
N LYS A 9 1.85 20.61 -31.39
CA LYS A 9 1.62 21.25 -30.09
C LYS A 9 0.32 22.08 -30.08
N ALA A 10 0.08 22.86 -31.12
CA ALA A 10 -1.12 23.70 -31.22
C ALA A 10 -2.43 22.91 -31.37
N LEU A 11 -2.38 21.70 -31.96
CA LEU A 11 -3.59 20.92 -32.27
C LEU A 11 -3.91 19.84 -31.25
N ILE A 12 -2.89 19.27 -30.60
CA ILE A 12 -3.06 18.07 -29.76
C ILE A 12 -3.99 18.32 -28.56
N VAL A 13 -3.93 19.51 -27.94
CA VAL A 13 -4.79 19.86 -26.80
C VAL A 13 -6.25 19.96 -27.24
N HIS A 14 -6.53 20.62 -28.35
CA HIS A 14 -7.89 20.73 -28.88
C HIS A 14 -8.45 19.38 -29.36
N LEU A 15 -7.63 18.57 -30.03
CA LEU A 15 -8.01 17.22 -30.47
C LEU A 15 -8.33 16.32 -29.27
N MET A 16 -7.55 16.41 -28.20
CA MET A 16 -7.80 15.66 -26.98
C MET A 16 -9.15 16.02 -26.33
N LEU A 17 -9.51 17.31 -26.30
CA LEU A 17 -10.78 17.78 -25.72
C LEU A 17 -12.01 17.40 -26.57
N SER A 18 -11.84 17.27 -27.87
CA SER A 18 -12.93 16.95 -28.81
C SER A 18 -13.07 15.45 -29.13
N SER A 19 -12.17 14.62 -28.61
CA SER A 19 -12.10 13.18 -28.91
C SER A 19 -12.92 12.32 -27.96
N THR A 20 -13.26 11.11 -28.40
CA THR A 20 -13.89 10.09 -27.55
C THR A 20 -12.94 9.58 -26.45
N PRO A 21 -13.42 9.06 -25.31
CA PRO A 21 -12.58 8.72 -24.16
C PRO A 21 -11.37 7.81 -24.46
N LYS A 22 -11.51 6.83 -25.37
CA LYS A 22 -10.41 5.95 -25.77
C LYS A 22 -9.31 6.70 -26.52
N ILE A 23 -9.70 7.60 -27.43
CA ILE A 23 -8.77 8.42 -28.22
C ILE A 23 -8.17 9.50 -27.33
N GLN A 24 -8.96 10.09 -26.44
CA GLN A 24 -8.51 11.05 -25.45
C GLN A 24 -7.39 10.47 -24.57
N SER A 25 -7.53 9.25 -24.06
CA SER A 25 -6.47 8.59 -23.27
C SER A 25 -5.15 8.47 -24.02
N GLN A 26 -5.19 8.10 -25.31
CA GLN A 26 -4.00 7.96 -26.15
C GLN A 26 -3.37 9.32 -26.48
N LEU A 27 -4.19 10.35 -26.73
CA LEU A 27 -3.73 11.71 -26.95
C LEU A 27 -3.12 12.33 -25.68
N SER A 28 -3.69 12.05 -24.50
CA SER A 28 -3.12 12.45 -23.21
C SER A 28 -1.76 11.78 -22.94
N GLU A 29 -1.58 10.51 -23.31
CA GLU A 29 -0.28 9.83 -23.23
C GLU A 29 0.74 10.42 -24.20
N ALA A 30 0.34 10.67 -25.45
CA ALA A 30 1.19 11.35 -26.44
C ALA A 30 1.60 12.74 -25.97
N LEU A 31 0.66 13.49 -25.39
CA LEU A 31 0.93 14.81 -24.81
C LEU A 31 1.85 14.73 -23.60
N ALA A 32 1.72 13.72 -22.74
CA ALA A 32 2.64 13.48 -21.63
C ALA A 32 4.05 13.15 -22.11
N LEU A 33 4.18 12.37 -23.19
CA LEU A 33 5.47 12.06 -23.80
C LEU A 33 6.14 13.31 -24.39
N ILE A 34 5.38 14.15 -25.12
CA ILE A 34 5.88 15.44 -25.62
C ILE A 34 6.26 16.35 -24.44
N GLY A 35 5.42 16.41 -23.41
CA GLY A 35 5.68 17.17 -22.18
C GLY A 35 6.96 16.73 -21.47
N LYS A 36 7.33 15.45 -21.51
CA LYS A 36 8.59 14.97 -20.90
C LYS A 36 9.84 15.62 -21.53
N HIS A 37 9.78 15.96 -22.81
CA HIS A 37 10.91 16.53 -23.55
C HIS A 37 10.83 18.06 -23.66
N ASP A 38 9.64 18.60 -23.86
CA ASP A 38 9.47 20.00 -24.26
C ASP A 38 8.94 20.88 -23.11
N PHE A 39 8.35 20.32 -22.06
CA PHE A 39 7.77 21.09 -20.95
C PHE A 39 8.74 21.24 -19.77
N PRO A 40 8.95 22.47 -19.23
CA PRO A 40 8.26 23.73 -19.54
C PRO A 40 9.03 24.67 -20.48
N LYS A 41 10.35 24.51 -20.64
CA LYS A 41 11.21 25.49 -21.33
C LYS A 41 10.90 25.68 -22.82
N LEU A 42 10.45 24.62 -23.52
CA LEU A 42 10.15 24.64 -24.96
C LEU A 42 8.64 24.63 -25.25
N TRP A 43 7.79 24.72 -24.22
CA TRP A 43 6.33 24.81 -24.37
C TRP A 43 5.65 25.50 -23.17
N PRO A 44 5.93 26.79 -22.93
CA PRO A 44 5.34 27.54 -21.81
C PRO A 44 3.85 27.83 -21.98
N ALA A 45 3.30 27.75 -23.19
CA ALA A 45 1.88 28.02 -23.44
C ALA A 45 0.94 26.89 -22.99
N LEU A 46 1.46 25.68 -22.78
CA LEU A 46 0.65 24.49 -22.50
C LEU A 46 -0.14 24.62 -21.19
N LEU A 47 0.52 25.05 -20.11
CA LEU A 47 -0.13 25.10 -18.79
C LEU A 47 -1.23 26.19 -18.72
N PRO A 48 -1.00 27.42 -19.19
CA PRO A 48 -2.06 28.43 -19.30
C PRO A 48 -3.25 27.97 -20.18
N GLU A 49 -2.99 27.28 -21.28
CA GLU A 49 -4.04 26.76 -22.17
C GLU A 49 -4.89 25.69 -21.45
N LEU A 50 -4.25 24.76 -20.73
CA LEU A 50 -4.95 23.76 -19.92
C LEU A 50 -5.79 24.42 -18.83
N VAL A 51 -5.26 25.42 -18.11
CA VAL A 51 -6.00 26.15 -17.06
C VAL A 51 -7.20 26.90 -17.64
N ALA A 52 -7.05 27.59 -18.77
CA ALA A 52 -8.15 28.32 -19.40
C ALA A 52 -9.27 27.37 -19.88
N ASN A 53 -8.91 26.22 -20.45
CA ASN A 53 -9.89 25.21 -20.85
C ASN A 53 -10.55 24.54 -19.63
N LEU A 54 -9.80 24.36 -18.54
CA LEU A 54 -10.30 23.80 -17.30
C LEU A 54 -11.34 24.71 -16.64
N GLN A 55 -11.07 26.01 -16.59
CA GLN A 55 -12.03 27.02 -16.10
C GLN A 55 -13.31 27.07 -16.93
N LYS A 56 -13.19 27.03 -18.27
CA LYS A 56 -14.36 26.96 -19.17
C LYS A 56 -15.19 25.70 -18.94
N ALA A 57 -14.54 24.54 -18.83
CA ALA A 57 -15.21 23.27 -18.57
C ALA A 57 -15.86 23.26 -17.18
N ALA A 58 -15.21 23.85 -16.17
CA ALA A 58 -15.77 24.00 -14.83
C ALA A 58 -17.00 24.91 -14.82
N GLN A 59 -17.05 25.98 -15.61
CA GLN A 59 -18.24 26.83 -15.76
C GLN A 59 -19.40 26.09 -16.42
N ALA A 60 -19.10 25.23 -17.41
CA ALA A 60 -20.10 24.40 -18.09
C ALA A 60 -20.50 23.12 -17.32
N SER A 61 -19.86 22.83 -16.18
CA SER A 61 -19.99 21.56 -15.44
C SER A 61 -19.75 20.32 -16.31
N ASP A 62 -18.87 20.43 -17.31
CA ASP A 62 -18.52 19.32 -18.20
C ASP A 62 -17.38 18.47 -17.62
N TYR A 63 -17.77 17.48 -16.81
CA TYR A 63 -16.83 16.58 -16.16
C TYR A 63 -16.09 15.62 -17.11
N SER A 64 -16.56 15.45 -18.35
CA SER A 64 -15.79 14.69 -19.36
C SER A 64 -14.54 15.46 -19.76
N SER A 65 -14.70 16.75 -20.05
CA SER A 65 -13.58 17.64 -20.39
C SER A 65 -12.67 17.89 -19.18
N ILE A 66 -13.23 18.11 -17.99
CA ILE A 66 -12.44 18.30 -16.75
C ILE A 66 -11.54 17.08 -16.49
N ASN A 67 -12.09 15.87 -16.55
CA ASN A 67 -11.31 14.64 -16.32
C ASN A 67 -10.22 14.43 -17.37
N GLY A 68 -10.48 14.75 -18.64
CA GLY A 68 -9.47 14.71 -19.69
C GLY A 68 -8.30 15.68 -19.44
N ILE A 69 -8.60 16.90 -19.00
CA ILE A 69 -7.59 17.92 -18.69
C ILE A 69 -6.79 17.52 -17.45
N LEU A 70 -7.46 17.11 -16.37
CA LEU A 70 -6.80 16.66 -15.14
C LEU A 70 -5.96 15.38 -15.38
N GLY A 71 -6.44 14.45 -16.21
CA GLY A 71 -5.68 13.25 -16.59
C GLY A 71 -4.38 13.57 -17.32
N THR A 72 -4.42 14.59 -18.17
CA THR A 72 -3.26 15.11 -18.89
C THR A 72 -2.30 15.82 -17.95
N ALA A 73 -2.80 16.74 -17.13
CA ALA A 73 -2.00 17.44 -16.13
C ALA A 73 -1.31 16.45 -15.18
N ASN A 74 -2.04 15.45 -14.68
CA ASN A 74 -1.49 14.37 -13.87
C ASN A 74 -0.35 13.63 -14.59
N SER A 75 -0.52 13.33 -15.87
CA SER A 75 0.52 12.62 -16.64
C SER A 75 1.78 13.45 -16.86
N ILE A 76 1.64 14.77 -17.03
CA ILE A 76 2.77 15.72 -17.09
C ILE A 76 3.46 15.82 -15.73
N PHE A 77 2.71 16.01 -14.65
CA PHE A 77 3.25 16.24 -13.31
C PHE A 77 3.83 14.98 -12.66
N LYS A 78 3.48 13.78 -13.12
CA LYS A 78 4.16 12.54 -12.73
C LYS A 78 5.69 12.61 -12.89
N LYS A 79 6.20 13.47 -13.80
CA LYS A 79 7.64 13.69 -13.98
C LYS A 79 8.35 14.15 -12.70
N PHE A 80 7.64 14.78 -11.75
CA PHE A 80 8.21 15.26 -10.50
C PHE A 80 8.41 14.15 -9.46
N ARG A 81 7.78 12.98 -9.65
CA ARG A 81 7.86 11.86 -8.70
C ARG A 81 9.18 11.11 -8.88
N TYR A 82 9.79 10.70 -7.77
CA TYR A 82 11.00 9.87 -7.70
C TYR A 82 12.22 10.39 -8.49
N GLN A 83 12.23 11.68 -8.86
CA GLN A 83 13.39 12.32 -9.47
C GLN A 83 14.31 12.91 -8.41
N TYR A 84 15.61 12.97 -8.72
CA TYR A 84 16.59 13.68 -7.90
C TYR A 84 16.26 15.19 -7.86
N LYS A 85 16.37 15.77 -6.67
CA LYS A 85 16.19 17.22 -6.46
C LYS A 85 17.28 17.99 -7.18
N THR A 86 16.92 18.64 -8.29
CA THR A 86 17.80 19.52 -9.06
C THR A 86 17.19 20.92 -9.16
N ASN A 87 18.02 21.95 -9.30
CA ASN A 87 17.54 23.33 -9.42
C ASN A 87 16.62 23.52 -10.64
N ASP A 88 16.92 22.85 -11.75
CA ASP A 88 16.04 22.86 -12.93
C ASP A 88 14.66 22.26 -12.63
N LEU A 89 14.61 21.15 -11.89
CA LEU A 89 13.34 20.52 -11.50
C LEU A 89 12.51 21.43 -10.57
N LEU A 90 13.17 22.15 -9.64
CA LEU A 90 12.50 23.07 -8.73
C LEU A 90 11.98 24.31 -9.45
N LEU A 91 12.70 24.83 -10.46
CA LEU A 91 12.21 25.92 -11.31
C LEU A 91 10.98 25.48 -12.12
N ASP A 92 11.03 24.28 -12.69
CA ASP A 92 9.89 23.68 -13.39
C ASP A 92 8.68 23.49 -12.46
N LEU A 93 8.92 23.00 -11.24
CA LEU A 93 7.89 22.80 -10.22
C LEU A 93 7.28 24.13 -9.80
N LYS A 94 8.10 25.15 -9.52
CA LYS A 94 7.62 26.51 -9.18
C LYS A 94 6.72 27.08 -10.26
N TYR A 95 7.12 26.97 -11.53
CA TYR A 95 6.27 27.39 -12.65
C TYR A 95 4.91 26.67 -12.66
N CYS A 96 4.88 25.36 -12.35
CA CYS A 96 3.63 24.61 -12.26
C CYS A 96 2.77 25.06 -11.08
N LEU A 97 3.38 25.33 -9.93
CA LEU A 97 2.70 25.78 -8.71
C LEU A 97 2.04 27.14 -8.93
N ASP A 98 2.80 28.12 -9.43
CA ASP A 98 2.35 29.50 -9.63
C ASP A 98 1.12 29.59 -10.56
N ASN A 99 0.99 28.66 -11.52
CA ASN A 99 -0.07 28.69 -12.53
C ASN A 99 -1.21 27.70 -12.28
N PHE A 100 -0.97 26.59 -11.57
CA PHE A 100 -1.93 25.47 -11.47
C PHE A 100 -2.44 25.20 -10.05
N ALA A 101 -1.74 25.62 -8.99
CA ALA A 101 -2.13 25.29 -7.62
C ALA A 101 -3.50 25.88 -7.22
N ALA A 102 -3.74 27.15 -7.53
CA ALA A 102 -5.02 27.82 -7.24
C ALA A 102 -6.20 27.26 -8.07
N PRO A 103 -6.11 27.11 -9.40
CA PRO A 103 -7.18 26.47 -10.18
C PRO A 103 -7.49 25.04 -9.74
N LEU A 104 -6.48 24.28 -9.34
CA LEU A 104 -6.65 22.91 -8.84
C LEU A 104 -7.49 22.89 -7.55
N LEU A 105 -7.17 23.77 -6.60
CA LEU A 105 -7.91 23.88 -5.34
C LEU A 105 -9.37 24.30 -5.57
N GLU A 106 -9.61 25.29 -6.44
CA GLU A 106 -10.96 25.74 -6.78
C GLU A 106 -11.84 24.59 -7.29
N ILE A 107 -11.29 23.77 -8.20
CA ILE A 107 -12.01 22.63 -8.79
C ILE A 107 -12.20 21.51 -7.79
N PHE A 108 -11.20 21.27 -6.94
CA PHE A 108 -11.28 20.26 -5.89
C PHE A 108 -12.40 20.57 -4.89
N LEU A 109 -12.51 21.83 -4.43
CA LEU A 109 -13.58 22.27 -3.53
C LEU A 109 -14.94 22.30 -4.22
N LYS A 110 -15.01 22.82 -5.46
CA LYS A 110 -16.25 22.85 -6.25
C LYS A 110 -16.80 21.44 -6.50
N THR A 111 -15.91 20.50 -6.87
CA THR A 111 -16.28 19.11 -7.10
C THR A 111 -16.71 18.42 -5.81
N GLY A 112 -16.02 18.68 -4.69
CA GLY A 112 -16.43 18.19 -3.37
C GLY A 112 -17.84 18.63 -2.97
N ALA A 113 -18.18 19.91 -3.21
CA ALA A 113 -19.54 20.42 -2.95
C ALA A 113 -20.60 19.78 -3.88
N LEU A 114 -20.26 19.50 -5.13
CA LEU A 114 -21.14 18.82 -6.07
C LEU A 114 -21.36 17.34 -5.70
N VAL A 115 -20.31 16.67 -5.20
CA VAL A 115 -20.43 15.32 -4.65
C VAL A 115 -21.40 15.31 -3.47
N ASP A 116 -21.30 16.27 -2.54
CA ASP A 116 -22.20 16.36 -1.40
C ASP A 116 -23.65 16.62 -1.83
N ALA A 117 -23.86 17.54 -2.77
CA ALA A 117 -25.18 17.82 -3.31
C ALA A 117 -25.78 16.59 -4.00
N ALA A 118 -24.98 15.86 -4.78
CA ALA A 118 -25.40 14.64 -5.47
C ALA A 118 -25.69 13.48 -4.49
N ALA A 119 -24.85 13.31 -3.46
CA ALA A 119 -25.05 12.29 -2.43
C ALA A 119 -26.32 12.55 -1.60
N ASN A 120 -26.55 13.80 -1.19
CA ASN A 120 -27.73 14.19 -0.39
C ASN A 120 -29.04 14.12 -1.19
N SER A 121 -28.99 14.33 -2.50
CA SER A 121 -30.16 14.26 -3.38
C SER A 121 -30.48 12.84 -3.87
N GLY A 122 -29.66 11.83 -3.51
CA GLY A 122 -29.84 10.46 -3.99
C GLY A 122 -29.57 10.31 -5.49
N ALA A 123 -28.68 11.13 -6.05
CA ALA A 123 -28.34 11.10 -7.47
C ALA A 123 -27.79 9.73 -7.89
N PRO A 124 -28.02 9.30 -9.15
CA PRO A 124 -27.56 7.99 -9.61
C PRO A 124 -26.03 7.91 -9.68
N ALA A 125 -25.50 6.68 -9.59
CA ALA A 125 -24.07 6.40 -9.67
C ALA A 125 -23.39 6.97 -10.94
N SER A 126 -24.12 7.07 -12.06
CA SER A 126 -23.61 7.66 -13.32
C SER A 126 -23.21 9.13 -13.18
N THR A 127 -23.84 9.88 -12.28
CA THR A 127 -23.53 11.29 -12.03
C THR A 127 -22.36 11.42 -11.06
N LEU A 128 -22.26 10.52 -10.07
CA LEU A 128 -21.19 10.53 -9.08
C LEU A 128 -19.84 10.02 -9.63
N LYS A 129 -19.85 9.05 -10.54
CA LYS A 129 -18.62 8.43 -11.10
C LYS A 129 -17.65 9.47 -11.71
N PRO A 130 -18.07 10.39 -12.60
CA PRO A 130 -17.17 11.40 -13.15
C PRO A 130 -16.61 12.37 -12.10
N LEU A 131 -17.39 12.69 -11.06
CA LEU A 131 -16.97 13.58 -9.97
C LEU A 131 -15.86 12.92 -9.14
N PHE A 132 -16.03 11.64 -8.80
CA PHE A 132 -15.03 10.86 -8.06
C PHE A 132 -13.74 10.68 -8.86
N GLU A 133 -13.84 10.47 -10.18
CA GLU A 133 -12.67 10.41 -11.05
C GLU A 133 -11.91 11.75 -11.06
N SER A 134 -12.64 12.87 -11.13
CA SER A 134 -12.05 14.22 -11.02
C SER A 134 -11.32 14.38 -9.68
N GLN A 135 -11.96 13.99 -8.58
CA GLN A 135 -11.37 14.10 -7.25
C GLN A 135 -10.10 13.25 -7.13
N LYS A 136 -10.13 12.02 -7.65
CA LYS A 136 -8.97 11.12 -7.69
C LYS A 136 -7.81 11.75 -8.45
N LEU A 137 -8.08 12.31 -9.62
CA LEU A 137 -7.07 12.99 -10.43
C LEU A 137 -6.50 14.21 -9.71
N CYS A 138 -7.34 15.02 -9.05
CA CYS A 138 -6.87 16.14 -8.22
C CYS A 138 -5.93 15.66 -7.10
N CYS A 139 -6.31 14.59 -6.37
CA CYS A 139 -5.46 14.01 -5.32
C CYS A 139 -4.13 13.50 -5.86
N ARG A 140 -4.08 12.92 -7.07
CA ARG A 140 -2.83 12.45 -7.71
C ARG A 140 -1.96 13.61 -8.18
N ILE A 141 -2.56 14.70 -8.66
CA ILE A 141 -1.81 15.91 -9.02
C ILE A 141 -1.21 16.51 -7.75
N PHE A 142 -2.01 16.64 -6.69
CA PHE A 142 -1.57 17.08 -5.37
C PHE A 142 -0.37 16.27 -4.88
N TYR A 143 -0.42 14.93 -4.94
CA TYR A 143 0.73 14.06 -4.61
C TYR A 143 1.99 14.44 -5.39
N SER A 144 1.85 14.69 -6.69
CA SER A 144 2.98 14.95 -7.58
C SER A 144 3.64 16.30 -7.31
N LEU A 145 2.84 17.31 -6.98
CA LEU A 145 3.31 18.66 -6.69
C LEU A 145 3.97 18.75 -5.31
N ASN A 146 3.45 18.01 -4.32
CA ASN A 146 4.01 17.95 -2.97
C ASN A 146 5.12 16.88 -2.81
N PHE A 147 5.46 16.14 -3.87
CA PHE A 147 6.41 15.03 -3.76
C PHE A 147 7.82 15.50 -3.38
N GLN A 148 8.28 16.65 -3.91
CA GLN A 148 9.66 17.10 -3.71
C GLN A 148 9.83 17.85 -2.38
N GLU A 149 8.97 18.82 -2.14
CA GLU A 149 8.88 19.65 -0.94
C GLU A 149 7.46 20.17 -0.80
N LEU A 150 7.07 20.58 0.41
CA LEU A 150 5.78 21.23 0.67
C LEU A 150 5.84 22.67 0.18
N PRO A 151 5.05 23.06 -0.83
CA PRO A 151 4.96 24.43 -1.31
C PRO A 151 4.11 25.30 -0.38
N GLU A 152 4.48 26.57 -0.22
CA GLU A 152 3.79 27.57 0.62
C GLU A 152 2.27 27.62 0.37
N PHE A 153 1.84 27.59 -0.89
CA PHE A 153 0.41 27.56 -1.23
C PHE A 153 -0.33 26.36 -0.62
N PHE A 154 0.27 25.17 -0.61
CA PHE A 154 -0.38 23.99 -0.03
C PHE A 154 -0.31 23.97 1.49
N GLU A 155 0.69 24.63 2.08
CA GLU A 155 0.78 24.86 3.52
C GLU A 155 -0.34 25.81 3.99
N ASP A 156 -0.51 26.95 3.33
CA ASP A 156 -1.55 27.95 3.63
C ASP A 156 -2.97 27.38 3.49
N HIS A 157 -3.18 26.56 2.46
CA HIS A 157 -4.48 25.95 2.15
C HIS A 157 -4.65 24.53 2.72
N MET A 158 -3.76 24.08 3.62
CA MET A 158 -3.74 22.70 4.13
C MET A 158 -5.08 22.33 4.78
N LYS A 159 -5.70 23.25 5.53
CA LYS A 159 -6.98 23.02 6.21
C LYS A 159 -8.09 22.60 5.25
N GLU A 160 -8.14 23.21 4.07
CA GLU A 160 -9.17 22.94 3.06
C GLU A 160 -8.99 21.54 2.46
N TRP A 161 -7.75 21.18 2.10
CA TRP A 161 -7.40 19.85 1.60
C TRP A 161 -7.66 18.76 2.64
N MET A 162 -7.17 18.93 3.87
CA MET A 162 -7.29 17.93 4.93
C MET A 162 -8.75 17.70 5.35
N THR A 163 -9.57 18.75 5.36
CA THR A 163 -11.00 18.62 5.68
C THR A 163 -11.72 17.75 4.65
N GLU A 164 -11.48 17.97 3.36
CA GLU A 164 -12.08 17.16 2.29
C GLU A 164 -11.50 15.73 2.27
N PHE A 165 -10.20 15.55 2.46
CA PHE A 165 -9.59 14.21 2.56
C PHE A 165 -10.21 13.38 3.69
N LYS A 166 -10.40 13.98 4.87
CA LYS A 166 -11.07 13.33 6.00
C LYS A 166 -12.51 12.92 5.64
N LYS A 167 -13.22 13.74 4.86
CA LYS A 167 -14.58 13.45 4.40
C LYS A 167 -14.63 12.18 3.55
N TYR A 168 -13.73 12.02 2.58
CA TYR A 168 -13.70 10.81 1.73
C TYR A 168 -13.33 9.52 2.46
N LEU A 169 -12.57 9.64 3.56
CA LEU A 169 -12.22 8.49 4.41
C LEU A 169 -13.33 8.08 5.37
N THR A 170 -14.16 9.02 5.83
CA THR A 170 -15.19 8.76 6.86
C THR A 170 -16.58 8.52 6.31
N ILE A 171 -16.94 9.15 5.18
CA ILE A 171 -18.27 9.00 4.57
C ILE A 171 -18.31 7.75 3.69
N ASN A 172 -19.38 6.97 3.84
CA ASN A 172 -19.72 5.87 2.94
C ASN A 172 -20.61 6.36 1.81
N TYR A 173 -20.37 5.84 0.61
CA TYR A 173 -21.11 6.24 -0.59
C TYR A 173 -21.89 5.03 -1.13
N PRO A 174 -22.99 4.61 -0.45
CA PRO A 174 -23.67 3.35 -0.74
C PRO A 174 -24.15 3.26 -2.19
N VAL A 175 -24.52 4.39 -2.81
CA VAL A 175 -24.95 4.43 -4.22
C VAL A 175 -23.82 4.02 -5.18
N LEU A 176 -22.57 4.37 -4.88
CA LEU A 176 -21.42 3.94 -5.67
C LEU A 176 -20.96 2.53 -5.29
N GLU A 177 -20.91 2.23 -3.99
CA GLU A 177 -20.46 0.95 -3.46
C GLU A 177 -21.39 -0.21 -3.88
N SER A 178 -22.70 0.05 -4.04
CA SER A 178 -23.69 -0.92 -4.53
C SER A 178 -23.82 -0.96 -6.05
N SER A 179 -23.14 -0.07 -6.80
CA SER A 179 -23.25 0.02 -8.27
C SER A 179 -22.40 -1.00 -9.04
N GLY A 180 -21.93 -2.04 -8.36
CA GLY A 180 -21.06 -3.10 -8.91
C GLY A 180 -19.57 -2.89 -8.62
N VAL A 181 -18.74 -3.81 -9.14
CA VAL A 181 -17.29 -3.86 -8.88
C VAL A 181 -16.58 -2.57 -9.26
N ASP A 182 -16.92 -1.97 -10.41
CA ASP A 182 -16.29 -0.74 -10.91
C ASP A 182 -16.57 0.49 -10.02
N GLY A 183 -17.79 0.58 -9.46
CA GLY A 183 -18.16 1.69 -8.58
C GLY A 183 -17.45 1.61 -7.24
N LEU A 184 -17.32 0.40 -6.71
CA LEU A 184 -16.58 0.17 -5.48
C LEU A 184 -15.08 0.42 -5.65
N ALA A 185 -14.49 -0.08 -6.74
CA ALA A 185 -13.08 0.14 -7.06
C ALA A 185 -12.75 1.64 -7.14
N LEU A 186 -13.63 2.47 -7.73
CA LEU A 186 -13.40 3.92 -7.81
C LEU A 186 -13.35 4.60 -6.43
N VAL A 187 -14.24 4.20 -5.51
CA VAL A 187 -14.24 4.73 -4.13
C VAL A 187 -12.98 4.28 -3.39
N ASP A 188 -12.62 3.00 -3.52
CA ASP A 188 -11.44 2.44 -2.86
C ASP A 188 -10.13 3.03 -3.44
N GLU A 189 -10.06 3.29 -4.74
CA GLU A 189 -8.95 3.99 -5.40
C GLU A 189 -8.81 5.43 -4.88
N LEU A 190 -9.91 6.19 -4.77
CA LEU A 190 -9.86 7.54 -4.23
C LEU A 190 -9.34 7.54 -2.79
N ARG A 191 -9.87 6.64 -1.94
CA ARG A 191 -9.42 6.48 -0.55
C ARG A 191 -7.94 6.09 -0.49
N ALA A 192 -7.48 5.21 -1.38
CA ALA A 192 -6.08 4.79 -1.44
C ALA A 192 -5.16 5.98 -1.78
N VAL A 193 -5.52 6.80 -2.79
CA VAL A 193 -4.74 7.99 -3.14
C VAL A 193 -4.74 9.02 -2.00
N VAL A 194 -5.86 9.18 -1.29
CA VAL A 194 -5.89 10.03 -0.08
C VAL A 194 -4.94 9.50 0.98
N CYS A 195 -4.93 8.18 1.22
CA CYS A 195 -3.98 7.55 2.14
C CYS A 195 -2.51 7.71 1.69
N GLU A 196 -2.21 7.69 0.39
CA GLU A 196 -0.87 7.98 -0.14
C GLU A 196 -0.45 9.43 0.11
N ASN A 197 -1.37 10.39 -0.03
CA ASN A 197 -1.10 11.81 0.22
C ASN A 197 -0.77 12.08 1.69
N ILE A 198 -1.58 11.58 2.62
CA ILE A 198 -1.31 11.76 4.05
C ILE A 198 -0.04 11.03 4.49
N ASN A 199 0.30 9.90 3.86
CA ASN A 199 1.57 9.20 4.09
C ASN A 199 2.77 10.07 3.71
N LEU A 200 2.70 10.74 2.55
CA LEU A 200 3.74 11.65 2.10
C LEU A 200 3.94 12.81 3.09
N TYR A 201 2.84 13.38 3.60
CA TYR A 201 2.90 14.45 4.61
C TYR A 201 3.50 13.93 5.91
N MET A 202 3.13 12.73 6.37
CA MET A 202 3.74 12.13 7.55
C MET A 202 5.25 11.89 7.41
N GLU A 203 5.70 11.43 6.23
CA GLU A 203 7.11 11.12 6.01
C GLU A 203 8.00 12.36 5.84
N LYS A 204 7.44 13.49 5.36
CA LYS A 204 8.23 14.68 4.96
C LYS A 204 7.91 15.97 5.71
N ASN A 205 6.70 16.09 6.24
CA ASN A 205 6.10 17.32 6.79
C ASN A 205 5.31 17.00 8.06
N GLU A 206 5.98 16.32 9.00
CA GLU A 206 5.36 15.87 10.24
C GLU A 206 4.84 17.07 11.05
N GLU A 207 5.66 18.11 11.21
CA GLU A 207 5.40 19.27 12.08
C GLU A 207 4.08 19.97 11.73
N GLU A 208 3.83 20.20 10.44
CA GLU A 208 2.64 20.88 9.95
C GLU A 208 1.40 19.97 10.01
N PHE A 209 1.59 18.65 9.91
CA PHE A 209 0.49 17.67 9.91
C PHE A 209 0.05 17.23 11.31
N GLN A 210 0.83 17.49 12.38
CA GLN A 210 0.55 17.04 13.75
C GLN A 210 -0.87 17.37 14.23
N GLY A 211 -1.41 18.53 13.84
CA GLY A 211 -2.76 18.96 14.23
C GLY A 211 -3.89 18.10 13.69
N TYR A 212 -3.68 17.41 12.56
CA TYR A 212 -4.69 16.58 11.90
C TYR A 212 -4.50 15.08 12.15
N LEU A 213 -3.33 14.68 12.66
CA LEU A 213 -2.91 13.28 12.79
C LEU A 213 -3.93 12.41 13.53
N ASN A 214 -4.39 12.86 14.70
CA ASN A 214 -5.30 12.08 15.55
C ASN A 214 -6.61 11.74 14.81
N ASP A 215 -7.15 12.71 14.08
CA ASP A 215 -8.38 12.56 13.32
C ASP A 215 -8.23 11.57 12.15
N PHE A 216 -7.10 11.65 11.43
CA PHE A 216 -6.82 10.75 10.32
C PHE A 216 -6.53 9.32 10.81
N ALA A 217 -5.79 9.17 11.91
CA ALA A 217 -5.53 7.88 12.52
C ALA A 217 -6.84 7.16 12.89
N LEU A 218 -7.79 7.86 13.51
CA LEU A 218 -9.12 7.32 13.84
C LEU A 218 -9.97 7.01 12.60
N ALA A 219 -9.91 7.85 11.56
CA ALA A 219 -10.63 7.60 10.31
C ALA A 219 -10.11 6.33 9.59
N ILE A 220 -8.79 6.18 9.47
CA ILE A 220 -8.15 5.03 8.82
C ILE A 220 -8.35 3.77 9.64
N TRP A 221 -8.31 3.89 10.97
CA TRP A 221 -8.66 2.82 11.88
C TRP A 221 -10.06 2.28 11.61
N SER A 222 -11.06 3.15 11.58
CA SER A 222 -12.45 2.77 11.29
C SER A 222 -12.59 2.18 9.88
N LEU A 223 -11.86 2.73 8.92
CA LEU A 223 -11.82 2.21 7.55
C LEU A 223 -11.29 0.78 7.51
N LEU A 224 -10.14 0.50 8.12
CA LEU A 224 -9.53 -0.84 8.15
C LEU A 224 -10.40 -1.87 8.86
N GLY A 225 -11.15 -1.46 9.91
CA GLY A 225 -12.13 -2.34 10.56
C GLY A 225 -13.28 -2.78 9.64
N ASN A 226 -13.61 -1.96 8.63
CA ASN A 226 -14.68 -2.22 7.66
C ASN A 226 -14.18 -2.79 6.32
N VAL A 227 -12.86 -2.77 6.08
CA VAL A 227 -12.29 -3.30 4.84
C VAL A 227 -12.33 -4.83 4.87
N THR A 228 -13.18 -5.39 4.01
CA THR A 228 -13.28 -6.84 3.79
C THR A 228 -11.93 -7.44 3.36
N GLN A 229 -11.72 -8.72 3.63
CA GLN A 229 -10.52 -9.48 3.22
C GLN A 229 -10.43 -9.76 1.70
N SER A 230 -11.32 -9.16 0.89
CA SER A 230 -11.32 -9.24 -0.57
C SER A 230 -10.02 -8.69 -1.16
N SER A 231 -9.45 -9.40 -2.14
CA SER A 231 -8.30 -8.97 -2.94
C SER A 231 -8.55 -7.66 -3.69
N SER A 232 -9.81 -7.36 -4.04
CA SER A 232 -10.20 -6.09 -4.68
C SER A 232 -9.87 -4.85 -3.84
N ARG A 233 -9.71 -5.00 -2.53
CA ARG A 233 -9.41 -3.91 -1.58
C ARG A 233 -7.98 -3.94 -1.05
N ASP A 234 -7.11 -4.78 -1.60
CA ASP A 234 -5.76 -4.97 -1.07
C ASP A 234 -4.92 -3.70 -1.16
N GLN A 235 -5.01 -2.95 -2.25
CA GLN A 235 -4.28 -1.69 -2.38
C GLN A 235 -4.67 -0.70 -1.27
N LEU A 236 -5.97 -0.53 -1.01
CA LEU A 236 -6.46 0.34 0.05
C LEU A 236 -5.97 -0.12 1.43
N ALA A 237 -6.13 -1.41 1.74
CA ALA A 237 -5.66 -1.97 3.00
C ALA A 237 -4.15 -1.77 3.18
N MET A 238 -3.36 -2.02 2.14
CA MET A 238 -1.90 -1.88 2.18
C MET A 238 -1.46 -0.45 2.47
N VAL A 239 -2.00 0.54 1.75
CA VAL A 239 -1.63 1.96 1.96
C VAL A 239 -2.11 2.46 3.33
N ALA A 240 -3.30 2.02 3.78
CA ALA A 240 -3.84 2.37 5.09
C ALA A 240 -3.02 1.76 6.24
N ILE A 241 -2.60 0.49 6.14
CA ILE A 241 -1.73 -0.14 7.14
C ILE A 241 -0.36 0.54 7.11
N LYS A 242 0.18 0.86 5.93
CA LYS A 242 1.44 1.59 5.79
C LYS A 242 1.40 2.93 6.51
N PHE A 243 0.27 3.65 6.46
CA PHE A 243 0.08 4.86 7.26
C PHE A 243 0.18 4.60 8.75
N LEU A 244 -0.56 3.62 9.27
CA LEU A 244 -0.44 3.27 10.68
C LEU A 244 0.98 2.84 11.07
N THR A 245 1.69 2.15 10.17
CA THR A 245 3.09 1.76 10.38
C THR A 245 3.97 2.99 10.49
N THR A 246 3.84 3.93 9.55
CA THR A 246 4.58 5.20 9.55
C THR A 246 4.30 6.00 10.81
N VAL A 247 3.03 6.15 11.21
CA VAL A 247 2.64 6.82 12.46
C VAL A 247 3.23 6.12 13.69
N SER A 248 3.31 4.78 13.68
CA SER A 248 3.92 4.03 14.78
C SER A 248 5.46 4.19 14.86
N LEU A 249 6.13 4.41 13.73
CA LEU A 249 7.60 4.54 13.63
C LEU A 249 8.11 5.96 13.85
N ILE A 250 7.36 6.98 13.40
CA ILE A 250 7.71 8.40 13.51
C ILE A 250 7.34 8.93 14.91
N THR A 251 7.77 8.22 15.95
CA THR A 251 7.39 8.46 17.34
C THR A 251 8.52 9.10 18.15
N LEU A 252 9.28 10.00 17.55
CA LEU A 252 10.21 10.85 18.31
C LEU A 252 9.51 12.06 18.97
N SER A 253 8.26 12.37 18.60
CA SER A 253 7.43 13.45 19.15
C SER A 253 6.09 12.90 19.64
N VAL A 254 5.71 13.11 20.92
CA VAL A 254 4.39 13.16 21.64
C VAL A 254 3.19 12.25 21.22
N HIS A 255 3.14 11.71 20.00
CA HIS A 255 2.00 11.06 19.34
C HIS A 255 1.88 9.55 19.56
N HIS A 256 2.86 8.88 20.18
CA HIS A 256 2.70 7.47 20.58
C HIS A 256 1.49 7.28 21.51
N THR A 257 1.09 8.33 22.22
CA THR A 257 -0.09 8.38 23.09
C THR A 257 -1.39 7.99 22.39
N LEU A 258 -1.50 8.13 21.06
CA LEU A 258 -2.63 7.62 20.29
C LEU A 258 -2.82 6.10 20.44
N PHE A 259 -1.72 5.36 20.50
CA PHE A 259 -1.73 3.91 20.71
C PHE A 259 -1.66 3.54 22.21
N ALA A 260 -1.42 4.50 23.09
CA ALA A 260 -1.43 4.29 24.54
C ALA A 260 -2.84 4.14 25.12
N GLY A 261 -3.89 4.43 24.35
CA GLY A 261 -5.27 4.19 24.74
C GLY A 261 -5.50 2.72 25.09
N GLU A 262 -6.15 2.47 26.22
CA GLU A 262 -6.44 1.13 26.71
C GLU A 262 -7.30 0.36 25.67
N GLY A 263 -6.84 -0.81 25.25
CA GLY A 263 -7.55 -1.64 24.26
C GLY A 263 -7.25 -1.35 22.78
N VAL A 264 -6.54 -0.26 22.45
CA VAL A 264 -6.19 0.08 21.05
C VAL A 264 -5.25 -0.98 20.46
N ILE A 265 -4.11 -1.23 21.11
CA ILE A 265 -3.10 -2.21 20.65
C ILE A 265 -3.71 -3.62 20.50
N PRO A 266 -4.48 -4.16 21.47
CA PRO A 266 -5.19 -5.43 21.28
C PRO A 266 -6.08 -5.46 20.04
N GLN A 267 -6.86 -4.41 19.80
CA GLN A 267 -7.70 -4.34 18.61
C GLN A 267 -6.85 -4.24 17.33
N ILE A 268 -5.71 -3.55 17.33
CA ILE A 268 -4.85 -3.45 16.13
C ILE A 268 -4.32 -4.84 15.79
N CYS A 269 -3.77 -5.51 16.79
CA CYS A 269 -3.23 -6.84 16.63
C CYS A 269 -4.32 -7.82 16.16
N GLN A 270 -5.44 -7.91 16.87
CA GLN A 270 -6.46 -8.93 16.63
C GLN A 270 -7.41 -8.62 15.47
N GLY A 271 -7.78 -7.34 15.28
CA GLY A 271 -8.77 -6.90 14.30
C GLY A 271 -8.17 -6.55 12.94
N ILE A 272 -6.92 -6.10 12.91
CA ILE A 272 -6.27 -5.67 11.66
C ILE A 272 -5.13 -6.63 11.29
N VAL A 273 -4.14 -6.82 12.16
CA VAL A 273 -2.92 -7.53 11.79
C VAL A 273 -3.19 -9.02 11.55
N ILE A 274 -3.74 -9.74 12.52
CA ILE A 274 -3.92 -11.21 12.42
C ILE A 274 -4.77 -11.61 11.21
N PRO A 275 -5.93 -10.98 10.92
CA PRO A 275 -6.73 -11.32 9.74
C PRO A 275 -5.98 -11.09 8.43
N ASN A 276 -5.16 -10.04 8.36
CA ASN A 276 -4.38 -9.69 7.17
C ASN A 276 -3.10 -10.52 7.00
N VAL A 277 -2.65 -11.21 8.05
CA VAL A 277 -1.51 -12.13 8.03
C VAL A 277 -1.92 -13.56 7.67
N ARG A 278 -3.20 -13.94 7.84
CA ARG A 278 -3.68 -15.29 7.48
C ARG A 278 -3.60 -15.55 5.97
N LEU A 279 -3.38 -16.81 5.58
CA LEU A 279 -3.35 -17.21 4.17
C LEU A 279 -4.70 -17.01 3.51
N ARG A 280 -4.69 -16.44 2.30
CA ARG A 280 -5.88 -16.29 1.44
C ARG A 280 -5.80 -17.21 0.23
N GLU A 281 -6.95 -17.40 -0.41
CA GLU A 281 -7.05 -18.22 -1.63
C GLU A 281 -6.18 -17.64 -2.76
N ASP A 282 -6.09 -16.32 -2.89
CA ASP A 282 -5.19 -15.68 -3.87
C ASP A 282 -3.70 -16.01 -3.63
N ASP A 283 -3.29 -16.22 -2.36
CA ASP A 283 -1.93 -16.62 -2.02
C ASP A 283 -1.67 -18.08 -2.44
N GLU A 284 -2.69 -18.94 -2.36
CA GLU A 284 -2.65 -20.34 -2.82
C GLU A 284 -2.56 -20.39 -4.35
N GLU A 285 -3.37 -19.59 -5.05
CA GLU A 285 -3.31 -19.47 -6.51
C GLU A 285 -1.93 -18.98 -6.97
N LEU A 286 -1.35 -17.98 -6.31
CA LEU A 286 -0.01 -17.49 -6.64
C LEU A 286 1.05 -18.58 -6.41
N PHE A 287 0.93 -19.34 -5.31
CA PHE A 287 1.84 -20.42 -4.97
C PHE A 287 1.83 -21.55 -6.02
N GLU A 288 0.65 -21.90 -6.54
CA GLU A 288 0.49 -22.96 -7.54
C GLU A 288 0.80 -22.49 -8.98
N MET A 289 0.29 -21.32 -9.36
CA MET A 289 0.31 -20.83 -10.75
C MET A 289 1.56 -20.02 -11.08
N ASN A 290 2.20 -19.38 -10.08
CA ASN A 290 3.40 -18.56 -10.28
C ASN A 290 4.38 -18.65 -9.09
N TYR A 291 4.89 -19.85 -8.87
CA TYR A 291 5.85 -20.16 -7.80
C TYR A 291 7.11 -19.29 -7.83
N ILE A 292 7.57 -18.83 -9.00
CA ILE A 292 8.76 -17.98 -9.14
C ILE A 292 8.52 -16.62 -8.47
N GLU A 293 7.39 -15.98 -8.76
CA GLU A 293 7.04 -14.70 -8.17
C GLU A 293 6.78 -14.84 -6.66
N PHE A 294 6.19 -15.96 -6.22
CA PHE A 294 6.03 -16.27 -4.79
C PHE A 294 7.39 -16.34 -4.08
N ILE A 295 8.33 -17.14 -4.60
CA ILE A 295 9.69 -17.28 -4.04
C ILE A 295 10.40 -15.93 -4.02
N ARG A 296 10.33 -15.16 -5.11
CA ARG A 296 10.96 -13.84 -5.22
C ARG A 296 10.43 -12.86 -4.19
N ARG A 297 9.11 -12.82 -3.98
CA ARG A 297 8.47 -11.95 -2.98
C ARG A 297 8.87 -12.30 -1.56
N ASP A 298 8.96 -13.59 -1.25
CA ASP A 298 9.10 -14.08 0.11
C ASP A 298 10.55 -14.32 0.58
N MET A 299 11.43 -14.82 -0.30
CA MET A 299 12.83 -15.12 0.01
C MET A 299 13.79 -13.96 -0.27
N GLU A 300 13.63 -13.27 -1.41
CA GLU A 300 14.53 -12.18 -1.81
C GLU A 300 14.14 -10.84 -1.16
N GLY A 301 12.98 -10.79 -0.49
CA GLY A 301 12.49 -9.60 0.17
C GLY A 301 12.17 -8.48 -0.81
N SER A 302 11.69 -8.81 -2.03
CA SER A 302 11.41 -7.87 -3.11
C SER A 302 10.69 -6.61 -2.61
N ASP A 303 10.95 -5.45 -3.23
CA ASP A 303 10.31 -4.15 -2.92
C ASP A 303 8.78 -4.12 -3.14
N LEU A 304 8.15 -5.27 -3.42
CA LEU A 304 6.71 -5.41 -3.53
C LEU A 304 6.10 -5.61 -2.14
N ASP A 305 5.45 -4.55 -1.67
CA ASP A 305 4.61 -4.52 -0.47
C ASP A 305 3.47 -5.54 -0.61
N THR A 306 3.40 -6.54 0.30
CA THR A 306 2.26 -7.46 0.43
C THR A 306 1.47 -7.16 1.69
N ARG A 307 0.16 -7.43 1.70
CA ARG A 307 -0.70 -7.20 2.88
C ARG A 307 -0.20 -7.94 4.13
N ARG A 308 0.32 -9.17 3.96
CA ARG A 308 0.98 -9.94 5.03
C ARG A 308 2.23 -9.23 5.56
N ARG A 309 3.11 -8.76 4.67
CA ARG A 309 4.34 -8.05 5.03
C ARG A 309 4.05 -6.73 5.73
N ILE A 310 3.22 -5.86 5.15
CA ILE A 310 2.92 -4.54 5.72
C ILE A 310 2.23 -4.67 7.09
N SER A 311 1.37 -5.69 7.26
CA SER A 311 0.74 -5.96 8.56
C SER A 311 1.75 -6.39 9.63
N CYS A 312 2.77 -7.18 9.26
CA CYS A 312 3.86 -7.51 10.17
C CYS A 312 4.78 -6.31 10.44
N GLU A 313 5.02 -5.45 9.45
CA GLU A 313 5.79 -4.20 9.65
C GLU A 313 5.06 -3.23 10.60
N LEU A 314 3.73 -3.13 10.53
CA LEU A 314 2.93 -2.39 11.51
C LEU A 314 3.19 -2.92 12.92
N LEU A 315 3.18 -4.24 13.10
CA LEU A 315 3.38 -4.84 14.41
C LEU A 315 4.80 -4.61 14.93
N LYS A 316 5.83 -4.66 14.07
CA LYS A 316 7.20 -4.24 14.42
C LYS A 316 7.28 -2.77 14.81
N GLY A 317 6.59 -1.90 14.07
CA GLY A 317 6.54 -0.48 14.35
C GLY A 317 5.98 -0.20 15.74
N ILE A 318 4.82 -0.80 16.07
CA ILE A 318 4.21 -0.69 17.40
C ILE A 318 5.12 -1.31 18.49
N ALA A 319 5.74 -2.46 18.21
CA ALA A 319 6.64 -3.14 19.14
C ALA A 319 7.90 -2.32 19.48
N THR A 320 8.25 -1.30 18.69
CA THR A 320 9.37 -0.41 18.99
C THR A 320 9.14 0.36 20.30
N ASN A 321 7.91 0.79 20.56
CA ASN A 321 7.54 1.54 21.77
C ASN A 321 6.79 0.70 22.81
N TYR A 322 6.01 -0.29 22.36
CA TYR A 322 5.12 -1.09 23.21
C TYR A 322 5.52 -2.57 23.22
N LYS A 323 6.83 -2.83 23.22
CA LYS A 323 7.41 -4.18 23.08
C LYS A 323 6.73 -5.22 23.96
N GLN A 324 6.58 -4.95 25.25
CA GLN A 324 6.02 -5.91 26.20
C GLN A 324 4.56 -6.25 25.87
N GLN A 325 3.71 -5.23 25.72
CA GLN A 325 2.28 -5.42 25.42
C GLN A 325 2.07 -6.18 24.10
N VAL A 326 2.80 -5.79 23.06
CA VAL A 326 2.72 -6.45 21.76
C VAL A 326 3.19 -7.90 21.84
N THR A 327 4.29 -8.17 22.55
CA THR A 327 4.82 -9.52 22.75
C THR A 327 3.78 -10.39 23.47
N ASP A 328 3.21 -9.92 24.57
CA ASP A 328 2.23 -10.68 25.36
C ASP A 328 0.96 -11.00 24.54
N ILE A 329 0.46 -10.04 23.76
CA ILE A 329 -0.71 -10.23 22.89
C ILE A 329 -0.40 -11.23 21.79
N VAL A 330 0.73 -11.09 21.10
CA VAL A 330 1.10 -11.97 19.98
C VAL A 330 1.40 -13.38 20.48
N SER A 331 2.10 -13.55 21.60
CA SER A 331 2.37 -14.87 22.19
C SER A 331 1.06 -15.57 22.58
N SER A 332 0.10 -14.86 23.17
CA SER A 332 -1.23 -15.40 23.46
C SER A 332 -1.98 -15.82 22.18
N GLN A 333 -1.91 -15.00 21.13
CA GLN A 333 -2.54 -15.33 19.84
C GLN A 333 -1.88 -16.52 19.14
N ILE A 334 -0.56 -16.65 19.20
CA ILE A 334 0.15 -17.84 18.68
C ILE A 334 -0.34 -19.09 19.41
N GLN A 335 -0.48 -19.06 20.74
CA GLN A 335 -1.01 -20.19 21.50
C GLN A 335 -2.45 -20.53 21.11
N HIS A 336 -3.30 -19.52 20.90
CA HIS A 336 -4.67 -19.72 20.43
C HIS A 336 -4.71 -20.36 19.03
N LEU A 337 -3.90 -19.87 18.08
CA LEU A 337 -3.81 -20.42 16.72
C LEU A 337 -3.32 -21.88 16.72
N LEU A 338 -2.32 -22.20 17.55
CA LEU A 338 -1.82 -23.57 17.70
C LEU A 338 -2.85 -24.50 18.34
N THR A 339 -3.65 -24.00 19.29
CA THR A 339 -4.75 -24.76 19.91
C THR A 339 -5.87 -25.02 18.89
N SER A 340 -6.22 -24.01 18.08
CA SER A 340 -7.16 -24.15 16.96
C SER A 340 -6.71 -25.22 15.96
N PHE A 341 -5.42 -25.21 15.61
CA PHE A 341 -4.82 -26.24 14.77
C PHE A 341 -4.92 -27.63 15.39
N ALA A 342 -4.58 -27.78 16.66
CA ALA A 342 -4.65 -29.07 17.37
C ALA A 342 -6.07 -29.65 17.40
N ALA A 343 -7.10 -28.81 17.39
CA ALA A 343 -8.49 -29.23 17.37
C ALA A 343 -8.92 -29.86 16.03
N ASN A 344 -8.41 -29.34 14.90
CA ASN A 344 -8.66 -29.90 13.57
C ASN A 344 -7.50 -29.60 12.60
N PRO A 345 -6.46 -30.45 12.57
CA PRO A 345 -5.27 -30.20 11.75
C PRO A 345 -5.55 -30.09 10.25
N ALA A 346 -6.55 -30.83 9.75
CA ALA A 346 -6.88 -30.84 8.33
C ALA A 346 -7.60 -29.57 7.86
N ALA A 347 -8.45 -28.98 8.71
CA ALA A 347 -9.16 -27.75 8.38
C ALA A 347 -8.38 -26.48 8.76
N ASN A 348 -7.61 -26.52 9.85
CA ASN A 348 -7.00 -25.34 10.48
C ASN A 348 -5.49 -25.23 10.22
N TRP A 349 -4.96 -25.89 9.19
CA TRP A 349 -3.54 -25.80 8.82
C TRP A 349 -3.07 -24.36 8.56
N LYS A 350 -3.97 -23.49 8.06
CA LYS A 350 -3.73 -22.05 7.85
C LYS A 350 -3.42 -21.30 9.14
N ASP A 351 -3.95 -21.74 10.28
CA ASP A 351 -3.70 -21.11 11.58
C ASP A 351 -2.28 -21.41 12.05
N LYS A 352 -1.79 -22.62 11.78
CA LYS A 352 -0.40 -23.00 12.05
C LYS A 352 0.59 -22.27 11.14
N ASP A 353 0.27 -22.10 9.86
CA ASP A 353 1.07 -21.26 8.95
C ASP A 353 1.16 -19.81 9.46
N CYS A 354 0.02 -19.22 9.83
CA CYS A 354 -0.04 -17.87 10.39
C CYS A 354 0.83 -17.74 11.65
N ALA A 355 0.77 -18.71 12.56
CA ALA A 355 1.61 -18.73 13.76
C ALA A 355 3.12 -18.78 13.42
N ILE A 356 3.53 -19.64 12.49
CA ILE A 356 4.93 -19.72 12.04
C ILE A 356 5.35 -18.41 11.38
N TYR A 357 4.52 -17.85 10.50
CA TYR A 357 4.80 -16.61 9.78
C TYR A 357 4.95 -15.41 10.71
N LEU A 358 4.12 -15.30 11.76
CA LEU A 358 4.24 -14.26 12.79
C LEU A 358 5.59 -14.36 13.52
N VAL A 359 5.98 -15.56 13.94
CA VAL A 359 7.27 -15.75 14.64
C VAL A 359 8.44 -15.39 13.74
N VAL A 360 8.44 -15.84 12.48
CA VAL A 360 9.47 -15.53 11.47
C VAL A 360 9.53 -14.04 11.18
N SER A 361 8.38 -13.42 10.95
CA SER A 361 8.30 -12.03 10.52
C SER A 361 8.72 -11.07 11.63
N LEU A 362 8.40 -11.36 12.88
CA LEU A 362 8.66 -10.47 14.03
C LEU A 362 10.03 -10.66 14.68
N THR A 363 10.89 -11.42 14.02
CA THR A 363 12.26 -11.54 14.47
C THR A 363 13.04 -10.24 14.34
N THR A 364 13.98 -10.03 15.26
CA THR A 364 14.92 -8.90 15.26
C THR A 364 16.30 -9.38 14.85
N LYS A 365 16.96 -8.64 13.95
CA LYS A 365 18.37 -8.88 13.61
C LYS A 365 19.25 -8.34 14.73
N ARG A 366 20.16 -9.16 15.26
CA ARG A 366 21.17 -8.70 16.22
C ARG A 366 22.27 -7.91 15.51
N ALA A 367 22.85 -6.93 16.21
CA ALA A 367 24.03 -6.20 15.74
C ALA A 367 25.16 -7.21 15.41
N GLY A 368 25.63 -7.22 14.15
CA GLY A 368 26.56 -8.25 13.64
C GLY A 368 26.01 -9.11 12.49
N GLY A 369 24.76 -8.89 12.07
CA GLY A 369 24.26 -9.21 10.72
C GLY A 369 23.82 -10.64 10.45
N ALA A 370 24.37 -11.65 11.14
CA ALA A 370 24.08 -13.06 10.84
C ALA A 370 23.08 -13.72 11.80
N SER A 371 22.93 -13.24 13.05
CA SER A 371 22.04 -13.86 14.04
C SER A 371 20.75 -13.07 14.21
N VAL A 372 19.64 -13.80 14.18
CA VAL A 372 18.29 -13.32 14.38
C VAL A 372 17.86 -13.73 15.80
N SER A 373 16.95 -13.03 16.46
CA SER A 373 16.39 -13.36 17.80
C SER A 373 14.90 -13.04 17.85
N THR A 374 14.13 -13.78 18.65
CA THR A 374 12.74 -13.45 18.95
C THR A 374 12.50 -13.55 20.45
N ASP A 375 11.73 -12.61 21.00
CA ASP A 375 11.31 -12.62 22.39
C ASP A 375 9.88 -13.17 22.55
N LEU A 376 9.24 -13.57 21.44
CA LEU A 376 7.84 -14.03 21.41
C LEU A 376 7.70 -15.48 21.86
N VAL A 377 8.66 -16.32 21.52
CA VAL A 377 8.66 -17.75 21.79
C VAL A 377 10.07 -18.21 22.08
N ASP A 378 10.20 -19.25 22.91
CA ASP A 378 11.45 -19.99 23.00
C ASP A 378 11.65 -20.77 21.69
N VAL A 379 12.66 -20.38 20.91
CA VAL A 379 12.87 -20.89 19.54
C VAL A 379 13.15 -22.39 19.54
N GLN A 380 13.83 -22.92 20.55
CA GLN A 380 14.13 -24.35 20.62
C GLN A 380 12.87 -25.19 20.86
N SER A 381 12.05 -24.83 21.84
CA SER A 381 10.78 -25.51 22.11
C SER A 381 9.79 -25.33 20.96
N PHE A 382 9.72 -24.14 20.35
CA PHE A 382 8.85 -23.90 19.20
C PHE A 382 9.29 -24.72 17.98
N PHE A 383 10.60 -24.79 17.71
CA PHE A 383 11.14 -25.64 16.66
C PHE A 383 10.76 -27.11 16.90
N ALA A 384 11.00 -27.63 18.10
CA ALA A 384 10.73 -29.02 18.44
C ALA A 384 9.24 -29.40 18.42
N SER A 385 8.36 -28.50 18.85
CA SER A 385 6.92 -28.79 19.00
C SER A 385 6.09 -28.46 17.75
N VAL A 386 6.45 -27.42 17.00
CA VAL A 386 5.65 -26.90 15.88
C VAL A 386 6.26 -27.27 14.54
N VAL A 387 7.58 -27.09 14.37
CA VAL A 387 8.28 -27.19 13.07
C VAL A 387 8.72 -28.62 12.78
N VAL A 388 9.30 -29.32 13.76
CA VAL A 388 9.80 -30.70 13.60
C VAL A 388 8.72 -31.68 13.13
N PRO A 389 7.47 -31.66 13.62
CA PRO A 389 6.41 -32.54 13.11
C PRO A 389 6.14 -32.36 11.61
N GLU A 390 6.26 -31.12 11.10
CA GLU A 390 6.06 -30.84 9.66
C GLU A 390 7.24 -31.33 8.82
N LEU A 391 8.47 -31.17 9.33
CA LEU A 391 9.68 -31.67 8.65
C LEU A 391 9.73 -33.20 8.60
N LYS A 392 9.24 -33.88 9.64
CA LYS A 392 9.20 -35.35 9.73
C LYS A 392 7.95 -35.99 9.12
N SER A 393 6.97 -35.19 8.68
CA SER A 393 5.74 -35.71 8.07
C SER A 393 6.07 -36.58 6.85
N GLN A 394 5.56 -37.82 6.80
CA GLN A 394 5.94 -38.79 5.75
C GLN A 394 5.49 -38.38 4.35
N ASP A 395 4.30 -37.80 4.26
CA ASP A 395 3.84 -37.20 3.02
C ASP A 395 4.53 -35.86 2.85
N VAL A 396 5.25 -35.66 1.74
CA VAL A 396 6.00 -34.44 1.42
C VAL A 396 5.11 -33.40 0.72
N ASN A 397 3.99 -33.81 0.14
CA ASN A 397 3.08 -32.96 -0.64
C ASN A 397 1.86 -32.48 0.16
N VAL A 398 1.54 -33.09 1.32
CA VAL A 398 0.46 -32.61 2.21
C VAL A 398 0.75 -31.20 2.75
N PHE A 399 -0.14 -30.24 2.49
CA PHE A 399 -0.02 -28.82 2.90
C PHE A 399 1.34 -28.19 2.52
N PRO A 400 1.62 -27.99 1.22
CA PRO A 400 2.93 -27.58 0.74
C PRO A 400 3.34 -26.18 1.24
N MET A 401 2.38 -25.25 1.42
CA MET A 401 2.66 -23.92 1.97
C MET A 401 3.13 -23.97 3.43
N LEU A 402 2.51 -24.80 4.27
CA LEU A 402 2.90 -24.97 5.67
C LEU A 402 4.33 -25.51 5.78
N LYS A 403 4.72 -26.42 4.89
CA LYS A 403 6.08 -26.95 4.79
C LYS A 403 7.08 -25.92 4.31
N ALA A 404 6.72 -25.10 3.32
CA ALA A 404 7.55 -23.97 2.91
C ALA A 404 7.79 -23.01 4.09
N GLY A 405 6.74 -22.70 4.87
CA GLY A 405 6.85 -21.91 6.12
C GLY A 405 7.77 -22.56 7.16
N ALA A 406 7.67 -23.87 7.38
CA ALA A 406 8.54 -24.62 8.28
C ALA A 406 10.02 -24.61 7.83
N LEU A 407 10.28 -24.80 6.54
CA LEU A 407 11.62 -24.72 5.94
C LEU A 407 12.20 -23.29 6.05
N LYS A 408 11.37 -22.27 5.86
CA LYS A 408 11.74 -20.86 6.04
C LYS A 408 12.16 -20.58 7.47
N PHE A 409 11.35 -21.04 8.44
CA PHE A 409 11.67 -20.92 9.87
C PHE A 409 13.03 -21.56 10.16
N PHE A 410 13.24 -22.80 9.70
CA PHE A 410 14.48 -23.52 9.96
C PHE A 410 15.70 -22.78 9.38
N THR A 411 15.59 -22.28 8.15
CA THR A 411 16.64 -21.50 7.48
C THR A 411 16.98 -20.21 8.22
N MET A 412 15.95 -19.51 8.74
CA MET A 412 16.12 -18.24 9.44
C MET A 412 16.75 -18.41 10.83
N PHE A 413 16.33 -19.44 11.57
CA PHE A 413 16.78 -19.70 12.94
C PHE A 413 17.95 -20.68 13.05
N ARG A 414 18.58 -21.07 11.92
CA ARG A 414 19.68 -22.05 11.88
C ARG A 414 20.83 -21.78 12.85
N ASN A 415 21.13 -20.50 13.11
CA ASN A 415 22.21 -20.09 14.03
C ASN A 415 21.86 -20.26 15.52
N GLN A 416 20.59 -20.46 15.85
CA GLN A 416 20.13 -20.72 17.22
C GLN A 416 19.91 -22.21 17.51
N ILE A 417 19.88 -23.03 16.46
CA ILE A 417 19.72 -24.49 16.56
C ILE A 417 21.12 -25.09 16.60
N SER A 418 21.34 -26.09 17.48
CA SER A 418 22.66 -26.74 17.54
C SER A 418 22.95 -27.46 16.23
N LYS A 419 24.22 -27.43 15.79
CA LYS A 419 24.65 -28.08 14.55
C LYS A 419 24.27 -29.57 14.53
N GLU A 420 24.43 -30.25 15.66
CA GLU A 420 24.08 -31.66 15.84
C GLU A 420 22.60 -31.93 15.52
N VAL A 421 21.70 -31.09 16.05
CA VAL A 421 20.26 -31.21 15.79
C VAL A 421 19.97 -30.87 14.33
N ALA A 422 20.58 -29.81 13.78
CA ALA A 422 20.38 -29.42 12.39
C ALA A 422 20.81 -30.52 11.40
N PHE A 423 21.94 -31.20 11.65
CA PHE A 423 22.42 -32.31 10.81
C PHE A 423 21.51 -33.53 10.86
N GLN A 424 20.79 -33.78 11.96
CA GLN A 424 19.81 -34.88 12.03
C GLN A 424 18.65 -34.72 11.05
N PHE A 425 18.30 -33.48 10.70
CA PHE A 425 17.24 -33.17 9.74
C PHE A 425 17.71 -33.12 8.29
N PHE A 426 19.02 -33.29 8.03
CA PHE A 426 19.56 -33.26 6.67
C PHE A 426 18.90 -34.30 5.74
N PRO A 427 18.66 -35.57 6.17
CA PRO A 427 17.93 -36.53 5.35
C PRO A 427 16.50 -36.10 5.03
N ASP A 428 15.82 -35.46 5.98
CA ASP A 428 14.47 -34.92 5.78
C ASP A 428 14.48 -33.77 4.77
N LEU A 429 15.48 -32.87 4.82
CA LEU A 429 15.65 -31.80 3.83
C LEU A 429 15.88 -32.33 2.43
N VAL A 430 16.70 -33.37 2.28
CA VAL A 430 16.95 -34.02 0.97
C VAL A 430 15.66 -34.62 0.42
N ARG A 431 14.80 -35.17 1.28
CA ARG A 431 13.49 -35.68 0.87
C ARG A 431 12.56 -34.58 0.35
N PHE A 432 12.61 -33.37 0.90
CA PHE A 432 11.84 -32.23 0.40
C PHE A 432 12.30 -31.73 -0.98
N LEU A 433 13.52 -32.07 -1.43
CA LEU A 433 13.95 -31.78 -2.82
C LEU A 433 13.15 -32.56 -3.86
N GLY A 434 12.54 -33.69 -3.48
CA GLY A 434 11.68 -34.50 -4.33
C GLY A 434 10.19 -34.13 -4.29
N ALA A 435 9.83 -33.00 -3.65
CA ALA A 435 8.45 -32.54 -3.59
C ALA A 435 7.91 -32.15 -4.99
N GLU A 436 6.61 -32.36 -5.22
CA GLU A 436 5.95 -31.93 -6.47
C GLU A 436 5.82 -30.40 -6.55
N SER A 437 5.75 -29.74 -5.40
CA SER A 437 5.67 -28.28 -5.32
C SER A 437 7.01 -27.62 -5.62
N ASN A 438 7.00 -26.76 -6.64
CA ASN A 438 8.16 -25.95 -7.02
C ASN A 438 8.53 -24.86 -5.98
N VAL A 439 7.74 -24.66 -4.94
CA VAL A 439 8.15 -23.78 -3.83
C VAL A 439 8.90 -24.58 -2.78
N VAL A 440 8.36 -25.75 -2.39
CA VAL A 440 8.95 -26.59 -1.33
C VAL A 440 10.35 -27.06 -1.70
N HIS A 441 10.58 -27.51 -2.94
CA HIS A 441 11.91 -27.96 -3.38
C HIS A 441 12.95 -26.83 -3.36
N SER A 442 12.54 -25.58 -3.63
CA SER A 442 13.40 -24.39 -3.71
C SER A 442 13.76 -23.91 -2.31
N TYR A 443 12.80 -23.92 -1.39
CA TYR A 443 13.03 -23.61 0.02
C TYR A 443 13.92 -24.67 0.68
N ALA A 444 13.74 -25.95 0.35
CA ALA A 444 14.60 -27.02 0.82
C ALA A 444 16.04 -26.86 0.30
N ALA A 445 16.21 -26.57 -0.99
CA ALA A 445 17.52 -26.31 -1.58
C ALA A 445 18.22 -25.11 -0.92
N SER A 446 17.51 -24.00 -0.70
CA SER A 446 18.06 -22.83 -0.01
C SER A 446 18.38 -23.10 1.46
N CYS A 447 17.55 -23.88 2.15
CA CYS A 447 17.83 -24.32 3.51
C CYS A 447 19.14 -25.12 3.58
N ILE A 448 19.33 -26.09 2.67
CA ILE A 448 20.55 -26.89 2.58
C ILE A 448 21.76 -25.99 2.27
N GLU A 449 21.66 -25.12 1.27
CA GLU A 449 22.73 -24.16 0.93
C GLU A 449 23.14 -23.34 2.16
N LYS A 450 22.18 -22.75 2.88
CA LYS A 450 22.45 -21.90 4.06
C LYS A 450 22.92 -22.66 5.28
N LEU A 451 22.68 -23.97 5.38
CA LEU A 451 23.21 -24.83 6.45
C LEU A 451 24.65 -25.27 6.18
N LEU A 452 25.04 -25.37 4.91
CA LEU A 452 26.39 -25.75 4.49
C LEU A 452 27.35 -24.54 4.47
N LEU A 453 26.83 -23.33 4.29
CA LEU A 453 27.54 -22.05 4.45
C LEU A 453 27.61 -21.65 5.93
#